data_AF-X1GM72-F1
#
_entry.id   AF-X1GM72-F1
#
_cell.length_a   1.000
_cell.length_b   1.000
_cell.length_c   1.000
_cell.angle_alpha   90.00
_cell.angle_beta   90.00
_cell.angle_gamma   90.00
#
_symmetry.space_group_name_H-M   'P 1'
#
loop_
_entity.id
_entity.type
_entity.pdbx_description
1 polymer ?
#
loop_
_entity_poly.entity_id
_entity_poly.type
_entity_poly.pdbx_seq_one_letter_code
_entity_poly.pdbx_strand_id
1 'polypeptide(L)' 'MEERRRKYGDFITMLGLFAELYVVGLVAGPLLIVVVMSIMCFLGSASLATLAAIVYIIIPLGSTGFIFLIGMQS' A
#
# COMPACT_ATOMS: atom_id res chain seq x y z
N MET A 1 33.80 -17.34 -5.41
CA MET A 1 33.55 -15.91 -5.09
C MET A 1 32.45 -15.29 -5.95
N GLU A 2 32.36 -15.65 -7.24
CA GLU A 2 31.41 -15.06 -8.21
C GLU A 2 29.95 -15.50 -7.99
N GLU A 3 29.70 -16.76 -7.66
CA GLU A 3 28.37 -17.28 -7.32
C GLU A 3 27.75 -16.59 -6.10
N ARG A 4 28.57 -16.21 -5.12
CA ARG A 4 28.09 -15.53 -3.89
C ARG A 4 27.56 -14.13 -4.23
N ARG A 5 28.27 -13.37 -5.07
CA ARG A 5 27.81 -12.06 -5.54
C ARG A 5 26.54 -12.16 -6.39
N ARG A 6 26.42 -13.17 -7.27
CA ARG A 6 25.18 -13.39 -8.04
C ARG A 6 23.98 -13.63 -7.13
N LYS A 7 24.13 -14.49 -6.11
CA LYS A 7 23.05 -14.81 -5.16
C LYS A 7 22.61 -13.60 -4.31
N TYR A 8 23.55 -12.74 -3.91
CA TYR A 8 23.22 -11.48 -3.22
C TYR A 8 22.54 -10.47 -4.16
N GLY A 9 22.96 -10.39 -5.42
CA GLY A 9 22.31 -9.55 -6.43
C GLY A 9 20.85 -9.93 -6.64
N ASP A 10 20.58 -11.20 -6.93
CA ASP A 10 19.21 -11.71 -7.13
C ASP A 10 18.32 -11.49 -5.90
N PHE A 11 18.86 -11.64 -4.69
CA PHE A 11 18.13 -11.39 -3.45
C PHE A 11 17.72 -9.91 -3.33
N ILE A 12 18.64 -8.98 -3.57
CA ILE A 12 18.35 -7.53 -3.51
C ILE A 12 17.37 -7.12 -4.61
N THR A 13 17.48 -7.70 -5.81
CA THR A 13 16.50 -7.47 -6.89
C THR A 13 15.10 -7.93 -6.49
N MET A 14 14.97 -9.10 -5.85
CA MET A 14 13.68 -9.56 -5.34
C MET A 14 13.11 -8.62 -4.28
N LEU A 15 13.91 -8.21 -3.29
CA LEU A 15 13.47 -7.24 -2.29
C LEU A 15 13.06 -5.90 -2.90
N GLY A 16 13.78 -5.43 -3.92
CA GLY A 16 13.45 -4.23 -4.67
C GLY A 16 12.08 -4.32 -5.33
N LEU A 17 11.79 -5.44 -5.99
CA LEU A 17 10.48 -5.70 -6.61
C LEU A 17 9.36 -5.73 -5.57
N PHE A 18 9.56 -6.39 -4.42
CA PHE A 18 8.56 -6.42 -3.36
C PHE A 18 8.34 -5.04 -2.73
N ALA A 19 9.40 -4.26 -2.53
CA ALA A 19 9.31 -2.90 -2.03
C ALA A 19 8.55 -1.99 -3.02
N GLU A 20 8.80 -2.14 -4.31
CA GLU A 20 8.09 -1.42 -5.36
C GLU A 20 6.59 -1.75 -5.37
N LEU A 21 6.24 -3.03 -5.35
CA LEU A 21 4.85 -3.48 -5.29
C LEU A 21 4.14 -2.98 -4.02
N TYR A 22 4.83 -2.94 -2.89
CA TYR A 22 4.31 -2.37 -1.65
C TYR A 22 3.98 -0.89 -1.80
N VAL A 23 4.91 -0.09 -2.32
CA VAL A 23 4.71 1.36 -2.49
C VAL A 23 3.61 1.65 -3.52
N VAL A 24 3.60 0.98 -4.67
CA VAL A 24 2.60 1.23 -5.71
C VAL A 24 1.22 0.74 -5.29
N GLY A 25 1.12 -0.49 -4.77
CA GLY A 25 -0.15 -1.12 -4.44
C GLY A 25 -0.79 -0.60 -3.16
N LEU A 26 -0.01 -0.53 -2.08
CA LEU A 26 -0.54 -0.23 -0.74
C LEU A 26 -0.38 1.23 -0.32
N VAL A 27 0.53 1.99 -0.93
CA VAL A 27 0.68 3.43 -0.62
C VAL A 27 0.02 4.29 -1.70
N ALA A 28 0.44 4.14 -2.96
CA ALA A 28 -0.05 4.99 -4.04
C ALA A 28 -1.53 4.71 -4.40
N GLY A 29 -1.97 3.44 -4.41
CA GLY A 29 -3.35 3.07 -4.68
C GLY A 29 -4.36 3.75 -3.74
N PRO A 30 -4.24 3.59 -2.41
CA PRO A 30 -5.10 4.28 -1.45
C PRO A 30 -5.00 5.80 -1.52
N LEU A 31 -3.80 6.35 -1.73
CA LEU A 31 -3.62 7.80 -1.89
C LEU A 31 -4.37 8.34 -3.11
N LEU A 32 -4.33 7.64 -4.25
CA LEU A 32 -5.05 8.03 -5.46
C LEU A 32 -6.56 8.11 -5.20
N ILE A 33 -7.13 7.08 -4.56
CA ILE A 33 -8.55 7.04 -4.20
C ILE A 33 -8.91 8.22 -3.30
N VAL A 34 -8.10 8.49 -2.27
CA VAL A 34 -8.32 9.62 -1.35
C VAL A 34 -8.30 10.95 -2.08
N VAL A 35 -7.34 11.17 -2.99
CA VAL A 35 -7.23 12.43 -3.74
C VAL A 35 -8.44 12.62 -4.66
N VAL A 36 -8.81 11.61 -5.45
CA VAL A 36 -9.97 11.69 -6.36
C VAL A 36 -11.25 11.94 -5.57
N MET A 37 -11.49 11.16 -4.52
CA MET A 37 -12.68 11.33 -3.67
C MET A 37 -12.70 12.69 -2.96
N SER A 38 -11.55 13.23 -2.57
CA SER A 38 -11.47 14.59 -2.01
C SER A 38 -11.91 15.63 -3.02
N ILE A 39 -11.42 15.54 -4.27
CA ILE A 39 -11.84 16.43 -5.36
C ILE A 39 -13.34 16.29 -5.63
N MET A 40 -13.87 15.06 -5.67
CA MET A 40 -15.31 14.83 -5.84
C MET A 40 -16.16 15.41 -4.69
N CYS A 41 -15.67 15.33 -3.44
CA CYS A 41 -16.33 15.98 -2.30
C CYS A 41 -16.33 17.50 -2.45
N PHE A 42 -15.21 18.10 -2.90
CA PHE A 42 -15.13 19.54 -3.18
C PHE A 42 -16.10 19.99 -4.28
N LEU A 43 -16.31 19.15 -5.30
CA LEU A 43 -17.29 19.40 -6.36
C LEU A 43 -18.74 19.13 -5.92
N GLY A 44 -18.96 18.67 -4.68
CA GLY A 44 -20.28 18.33 -4.15
C GLY A 44 -20.91 17.05 -4.72
N SER A 45 -20.13 16.25 -5.47
CA SER A 45 -20.61 15.03 -6.12
C SER A 45 -20.35 13.76 -5.30
N ALA A 46 -19.62 13.87 -4.18
CA ALA A 46 -19.37 12.77 -3.26
C ALA A 46 -19.61 13.18 -1.79
N SER A 47 -19.89 12.19 -0.95
CA SER A 47 -20.13 12.39 0.48
C SER A 47 -18.84 12.42 1.28
N LEU A 48 -18.67 13.47 2.09
CA LEU A 48 -17.55 13.59 3.03
C LEU A 48 -17.53 12.45 4.06
N ALA A 49 -18.70 11.93 4.44
CA ALA A 49 -18.82 10.80 5.34
C ALA A 49 -18.24 9.50 4.72
N THR A 50 -18.44 9.30 3.41
CA THR A 50 -17.85 8.16 2.69
C THR A 50 -16.33 8.27 2.63
N LEU A 51 -15.81 9.46 2.33
CA LEU A 51 -14.36 9.71 2.35
C LEU A 51 -13.76 9.47 3.74
N ALA A 52 -14.43 9.96 4.80
CA ALA A 52 -14.00 9.74 6.17
C ALA A 52 -13.98 8.25 6.54
N ALA A 53 -15.00 7.47 6.15
CA ALA A 53 -15.01 6.02 6.38
C ALA A 53 -13.85 5.31 5.68
N ILE A 54 -13.52 5.70 4.44
CA ILE A 54 -12.37 5.12 3.72
C ILE A 54 -11.06 5.42 4.46
N VAL A 55 -10.84 6.69 4.84
CA VAL A 55 -9.59 7.13 5.46
C VAL A 55 -9.40 6.58 6.87
N TYR A 56 -10.46 6.58 7.68
CA TYR A 56 -10.36 6.25 9.11
C TYR A 56 -10.72 4.80 9.45
N ILE A 57 -11.37 4.08 8.53
CA ILE A 57 -11.77 2.69 8.78
C ILE A 57 -11.09 1.77 7.78
N ILE A 58 -11.31 1.96 6.47
CA ILE A 58 -10.86 1.00 5.46
C ILE A 58 -9.34 0.93 5.36
N ILE A 59 -8.66 2.08 5.27
CA ILE A 59 -7.19 2.11 5.15
C ILE A 59 -6.53 1.50 6.40
N PRO A 60 -6.87 1.93 7.64
CA PRO A 60 -6.32 1.32 8.85
C PRO A 60 -6.60 -0.18 8.94
N LEU A 61 -7.81 -0.64 8.62
CA LEU A 61 -8.14 -2.06 8.61
C LEU A 61 -7.28 -2.85 7.61
N GLY A 62 -7.06 -2.31 6.41
CA GLY A 62 -6.16 -2.92 5.42
C GLY A 62 -4.72 -3.02 5.94
N SER A 63 -4.21 -1.96 6.56
CA SER A 63 -2.86 -1.95 7.16
C SER A 63 -2.74 -2.92 8.32
N THR A 64 -3.73 -2.98 9.23
CA THR A 64 -3.75 -3.93 10.34
C THR A 64 -3.85 -5.37 9.83
N GLY A 65 -4.66 -5.61 8.80
CA GLY A 65 -4.75 -6.92 8.13
C GLY A 65 -3.42 -7.36 7.54
N PHE A 66 -2.70 -6.45 6.89
CA PHE A 66 -1.37 -6.73 6.34
C PHE A 66 -0.35 -7.06 7.45
N ILE A 67 -0.34 -6.30 8.55
CA ILE A 67 0.51 -6.57 9.71
C ILE A 67 0.18 -7.95 10.30
N PHE A 68 -1.11 -8.30 10.43
CA PHE A 68 -1.53 -9.60 10.94
C PHE A 68 -1.09 -10.75 10.02
N LEU A 69 -1.22 -10.58 8.70
CA LEU A 69 -0.78 -11.57 7.72
C LEU A 69 0.73 -11.83 7.78
N ILE A 70 1.54 -10.78 7.97
CA ILE A 70 2.99 -10.93 8.16
C ILE A 70 3.27 -11.59 9.51
N GLY A 71 2.62 -11.14 10.59
CA GLY A 71 2.80 -11.67 11.93
C GLY A 71 2.36 -13.13 12.10
N MET A 72 1.51 -13.64 11.22
CA MET A 72 1.14 -15.06 11.21
C MET A 72 2.21 -15.96 10.56
N GLN A 73 3.14 -15.38 9.79
CA GLN A 73 4.26 -16.11 9.16
C GLN A 73 5.56 -16.10 10.00
N SER A 74 5.60 -15.36 11.11
CA SER A 74 6.69 -15.37 12.10
C SER A 74 6.43 -16.34 13.24
#